data_AF-A0A958SZT4-F1
#
_entry.id   AF-A0A958SZT4-F1
#
_cell.length_a   1.000
_cell.length_b   1.000
_cell.length_c   1.000
_cell.angle_alpha   90.00
_cell.angle_beta   90.00
_cell.angle_gamma   90.00
#
_symmetry.space_group_name_H-M   'P 1'
#
loop_
_entity.id
_entity.type
_entity.pdbx_description
1 polymer ?
#
loop_
_entity_poly.entity_id
_entity_poly.type
_entity_poly.pdbx_seq_one_letter_code
_entity_poly.pdbx_strand_id
1 'polypeptide(L)' 'VDLINSLQLDSESINTWKNGVARALKRFVEDGTQAKGRCSNCNSDKLVYQEGCLTCQDCGSSKCG' A
#
# COMPACT_ATOMS: atom_id res chain seq x y z
N VAL A 1 3.52 -13.60 7.11
CA VAL A 1 4.92 -13.19 6.88
C VAL A 1 5.54 -12.79 8.20
N ASP A 2 5.88 -13.79 9.02
CA ASP A 2 6.43 -13.60 10.38
C ASP A 2 7.92 -13.26 10.40
N LEU A 3 8.60 -13.30 9.24
CA LEU A 3 10.04 -13.03 9.15
C LEU A 3 10.45 -11.58 9.44
N ILE A 4 9.50 -10.65 9.47
CA ILE A 4 9.81 -9.20 9.57
C ILE A 4 9.85 -8.74 11.05
N ASN A 5 9.31 -9.54 11.97
CA ASN A 5 9.18 -9.16 13.39
C ASN A 5 10.51 -9.21 14.17
N SER A 6 11.58 -9.79 13.61
CA SER A 6 12.88 -9.94 14.29
C SER A 6 13.95 -8.92 13.85
N LEU A 7 13.63 -8.00 12.93
CA LEU A 7 14.57 -6.96 12.49
C LEU A 7 14.45 -5.71 13.37
N GLN A 8 15.04 -5.79 14.56
CA GLN A 8 15.42 -4.65 15.37
C GLN A 8 16.75 -4.13 14.86
N LEU A 9 16.69 -3.02 14.11
CA LEU A 9 17.84 -2.18 13.81
C LEU A 9 17.63 -0.91 14.61
N ASP A 10 18.64 -0.52 15.36
CA ASP A 10 18.66 0.69 16.16
C ASP A 10 18.98 1.91 15.28
N SER A 11 18.63 3.08 15.81
CA SER A 11 18.90 4.44 15.31
C SER A 11 17.77 5.11 14.53
N GLU A 12 17.53 6.36 14.89
CA GLU A 12 16.49 7.28 14.43
C GLU A 12 16.55 7.65 12.93
N SER A 13 17.28 6.89 12.12
CA SER A 13 17.33 6.97 10.64
C SER A 13 16.31 6.03 9.95
N ILE A 14 15.50 5.30 10.73
CA ILE A 14 14.82 4.06 10.31
C ILE A 14 13.42 4.22 9.70
N ASN A 15 12.87 5.43 9.66
CA ASN A 15 11.54 5.64 9.08
C ASN A 15 11.55 5.67 7.54
N THR A 16 12.69 5.93 6.89
CA THR A 16 12.77 6.05 5.42
C THR A 16 12.97 4.72 4.71
N TRP A 17 13.79 3.80 5.23
CA TRP A 17 14.06 2.52 4.57
C TRP A 17 12.89 1.55 4.65
N LYS A 18 12.18 1.45 5.79
CA LYS A 18 10.95 0.61 5.89
C LYS A 18 9.90 1.09 4.90
N ASN A 19 9.70 2.40 4.81
CA ASN A 19 8.82 3.03 3.82
C ASN A 19 9.34 2.85 2.38
N GLY A 20 10.65 2.81 2.17
CA GLY A 20 11.27 2.50 0.88
C GLY A 20 11.02 1.06 0.44
N VAL A 21 11.24 0.09 1.32
CA VAL A 21 11.01 -1.35 1.06
C VAL A 21 9.53 -1.63 0.84
N ALA A 22 8.64 -1.06 1.66
CA ALA A 22 7.20 -1.21 1.47
C ALA A 22 6.73 -0.65 0.11
N ARG A 23 7.27 0.49 -0.34
CA ARG A 23 6.99 1.05 -1.67
C ARG A 23 7.52 0.18 -2.80
N ALA A 24 8.73 -0.38 -2.65
CA ALA A 24 9.29 -1.29 -3.64
C ALA A 24 8.45 -2.57 -3.78
N LEU A 25 8.00 -3.13 -2.65
CA LEU A 25 7.17 -4.35 -2.64
C LEU A 25 5.76 -4.12 -3.18
N LYS A 26 5.16 -2.94 -2.97
CA LYS A 26 3.82 -2.61 -3.48
C LYS A 26 3.70 -2.69 -5.01
N ARG A 27 4.79 -2.49 -5.75
CA ARG A 27 4.81 -2.63 -7.22
C ARG A 27 4.64 -4.06 -7.71
N PHE A 28 4.83 -5.05 -6.84
CA PHE A 28 4.61 -6.46 -7.16
C PHE A 28 3.22 -6.96 -6.76
N VAL A 29 2.34 -6.07 -6.27
CA VAL A 29 0.94 -6.40 -6.06
C VAL A 29 0.28 -6.49 -7.43
N GLU A 30 -0.34 -7.63 -7.73
CA GLU A 30 -1.03 -7.86 -8.99
C GLU A 30 -2.21 -6.90 -9.17
N ASP A 31 -2.42 -6.44 -10.40
CA ASP A 31 -3.57 -5.61 -10.74
C ASP A 31 -4.89 -6.34 -10.47
N GLY A 32 -5.85 -5.62 -9.89
CA GLY A 32 -7.13 -6.17 -9.45
C GLY A 32 -7.12 -6.68 -8.01
N THR A 33 -5.97 -6.68 -7.31
CA THR A 33 -5.93 -7.05 -5.88
C THR A 33 -6.83 -6.13 -5.06
N GLN A 34 -7.82 -6.69 -4.36
CA GLN A 34 -8.69 -5.92 -3.46
C GLN A 34 -7.90 -5.40 -2.26
N ALA A 35 -7.99 -4.09 -2.05
CA ALA A 35 -7.39 -3.44 -0.91
C ALA A 35 -8.38 -3.35 0.25
N LYS A 36 -7.88 -3.50 1.47
CA LYS A 36 -8.68 -3.30 2.68
C LYS A 36 -8.80 -1.80 2.99
N GLY A 37 -10.03 -1.34 3.23
CA GLY A 37 -10.31 0.03 3.69
C GLY A 37 -11.45 0.70 2.92
N ARG A 38 -11.65 1.99 3.21
CA ARG A 38 -12.62 2.84 2.51
C ARG A 38 -11.93 3.88 1.66
N CYS A 39 -12.52 4.14 0.50
CA CYS A 39 -12.18 5.29 -0.31
C CYS A 39 -12.43 6.57 0.49
N SER A 40 -11.39 7.41 0.64
CA SER A 40 -11.50 8.69 1.35
C SER A 40 -12.31 9.76 0.59
N ASN A 41 -12.65 9.53 -0.68
CA ASN A 41 -13.42 10.46 -1.49
C ASN A 41 -14.93 10.16 -1.50
N CYS A 42 -15.32 8.89 -1.56
CA CYS A 42 -16.73 8.49 -1.68
C CYS A 42 -17.20 7.46 -0.63
N ASN A 43 -16.33 7.07 0.31
CA ASN A 43 -16.62 6.09 1.36
C ASN A 43 -16.97 4.67 0.89
N SER A 44 -16.74 4.36 -0.39
CA SER A 44 -16.89 2.99 -0.92
C SER A 44 -15.80 2.06 -0.41
N ASP A 45 -16.15 0.78 -0.24
CA ASP A 45 -15.25 -0.31 0.11
C ASP A 45 -14.60 -0.95 -1.15
N LYS A 46 -14.94 -0.50 -2.37
CA LYS A 46 -14.42 -1.04 -3.64
C LYS A 46 -13.09 -0.39 -4.03
N LEU A 47 -12.05 -0.71 -3.28
CA LEU A 47 -10.67 -0.32 -3.58
C LEU A 47 -9.88 -1.49 -4.17
N VAL A 48 -9.16 -1.24 -5.26
CA VAL A 48 -8.28 -2.21 -5.91
C VAL A 48 -6.92 -1.60 -6.20
N TYR A 49 -5.88 -2.42 -6.22
CA TYR A 49 -4.59 -2.02 -6.79
C TYR A 49 -4.62 -2.16 -8.31
N GLN A 50 -4.27 -1.10 -9.03
CA GLN A 50 -4.12 -1.08 -10.48
C GLN A 50 -2.94 -0.20 -10.86
N GLU A 51 -2.03 -0.71 -11.69
CA GLU A 51 -0.84 -0.01 -12.18
C GLU A 51 0.03 0.56 -11.04
N GLY A 52 0.06 -0.14 -9.89
CA GLY A 52 0.79 0.30 -8.70
C GLY A 52 0.12 1.43 -7.90
N CYS A 53 -1.10 1.81 -8.24
CA CYS A 53 -1.90 2.80 -7.51
C CYS A 53 -3.12 2.14 -6.84
N LEU A 54 -3.52 2.66 -5.69
CA LEU A 54 -4.76 2.29 -5.03
C LEU A 54 -5.92 3.05 -5.67
N THR A 55 -6.80 2.36 -6.38
CA THR A 55 -7.88 2.93 -7.21
C THR A 55 -9.25 2.53 -6.68
N CYS A 56 -10.18 3.49 -6.58
CA CYS A 56 -11.57 3.24 -6.23
C CYS A 56 -12.41 2.97 -7.49
N GLN A 57 -13.11 1.84 -7.53
CA GLN A 57 -13.95 1.49 -8.68
C GLN A 57 -15.28 2.27 -8.75
N ASP A 58 -15.75 2.85 -7.64
CA ASP A 58 -17.04 3.55 -7.64
C ASP A 58 -16.90 5.04 -8.00
N CYS A 59 -15.81 5.72 -7.61
CA CYS A 59 -15.62 7.15 -7.90
C CYS A 59 -14.36 7.48 -8.71
N GLY A 60 -13.55 6.49 -9.08
CA GLY A 60 -12.36 6.68 -9.91
C GLY A 60 -11.17 7.35 -9.22
N SER A 61 -11.25 7.67 -7.92
CA SER A 61 -10.12 8.29 -7.20
C SER A 61 -8.95 7.31 -7.11
N SER A 62 -7.73 7.76 -7.40
CA SER A 62 -6.51 6.95 -7.28
C SER A 62 -5.48 7.60 -6.36
N LYS A 63 -4.69 6.77 -5.67
CA LYS A 63 -3.56 7.19 -4.84
C LYS A 63 -2.35 6.30 -5.12
N CYS A 64 -1.33 6.90 -5.73
CA CYS A 64 -0.07 6.23 -6.05
C CYS A 64 0.97 6.53 -4.96
N GLY A 65 1.86 5.57 -4.64
CA GLY A 65 2.86 5.76 -3.58
C GLY A 65 3.80 4.59 -3.33
#